data_AF-A0A0A9XEB9-F1
#
_entry.id   AF-A0A0A9XEB9-F1
#
_cell.length_a   1.000
_cell.length_b   1.000
_cell.length_c   1.000
_cell.angle_alpha   90.00
_cell.angle_beta   90.00
_cell.angle_gamma   90.00
#
_symmetry.space_group_name_H-M   'P 1'
#
loop_
_entity.id
_entity.type
_entity.pdbx_description
1 polymer ?
#
loop_
_entity_poly.entity_id
_entity_poly.type
_entity_poly.pdbx_seq_one_letter_code
_entity_poly.pdbx_strand_id
1 'polypeptide(L)'
;MMSKRRPGEGNIKPDAVPSHSLLLPLLTQTDTLPYEHFHIDPRGPINGLVPGINAPFLGEMDHKMMQAMSKPLNPSHTLTANNGRFSKLIYLNEPTRNQALSGNLAQELNVELDKATNAVYSKLTVLTAAQSGLT
;
A
#
# COMPACT_ATOMS: atom_id res chain seq x y z
N MET A 1 -29.59 6.94 30.46
CA MET A 1 -29.97 8.23 31.07
C MET A 1 -31.27 8.14 31.85
N MET A 2 -32.27 7.40 31.35
CA MET A 2 -33.59 7.19 31.98
C MET A 2 -33.63 6.17 33.14
N SER A 3 -32.52 5.95 33.87
CA SER A 3 -32.48 5.01 35.00
C SER A 3 -31.95 5.67 36.26
N LYS A 4 -32.17 5.03 37.42
CA LYS A 4 -31.62 5.48 38.71
C LYS A 4 -30.12 5.14 38.85
N ARG A 5 -29.51 4.62 37.77
CA ARG A 5 -28.10 4.19 37.67
C ARG A 5 -27.73 3.18 38.75
N ARG A 6 -28.68 2.33 39.15
CA ARG A 6 -28.38 1.17 40.00
C ARG A 6 -27.62 0.12 39.19
N PRO A 7 -26.84 -0.77 39.84
CA PRO A 7 -26.17 -1.87 39.15
C PRO A 7 -27.17 -2.71 38.34
N GLY A 8 -26.85 -2.94 37.06
CA GLY A 8 -27.70 -3.71 36.13
C GLY A 8 -28.79 -2.90 35.39
N GLU A 9 -28.99 -1.62 35.70
CA GLU A 9 -29.92 -0.77 34.97
C GLU A 9 -29.31 -0.19 33.68
N GLY A 10 -30.17 0.05 32.68
CA GLY A 10 -29.80 0.70 31.43
C GLY A 10 -30.12 -0.17 30.22
N ASN A 11 -30.46 0.47 29.10
CA ASN A 11 -30.63 -0.24 27.85
C ASN A 11 -29.25 -0.40 27.19
N ILE A 12 -28.80 -1.64 27.04
CA ILE A 12 -27.52 -1.99 26.41
C ILE A 12 -27.85 -2.71 25.11
N LYS A 13 -27.29 -2.24 24.00
CA LYS A 13 -27.36 -2.93 22.71
C LYS A 13 -26.23 -3.97 22.67
N PRO A 14 -26.52 -5.28 22.67
CA PRO A 14 -25.48 -6.31 22.67
C PRO A 14 -24.70 -6.36 21.36
N ASP A 15 -25.30 -5.90 20.26
CA ASP A 15 -24.76 -5.99 18.89
C ASP A 15 -23.53 -5.10 18.64
N ALA A 16 -23.22 -4.19 19.56
CA ALA A 16 -22.07 -3.29 19.43
C ALA A 16 -20.73 -3.99 19.65
N VAL A 17 -20.73 -5.14 20.34
CA VAL A 17 -19.52 -5.90 20.68
C VAL A 17 -19.69 -7.32 20.12
N PRO A 18 -18.67 -7.90 19.47
CA PRO A 18 -18.73 -9.28 19.02
C PRO A 18 -19.01 -10.21 20.22
N SER A 19 -19.92 -11.17 20.04
CA SER A 19 -20.34 -12.06 21.13
C SER A 19 -19.20 -12.98 21.56
N HIS A 20 -18.87 -12.97 22.85
CA HIS A 20 -17.91 -13.91 23.45
C HIS A 20 -18.56 -15.18 24.03
N SER A 21 -19.87 -15.35 23.83
CA SER A 21 -20.60 -16.54 24.27
C SER A 21 -20.33 -17.72 23.35
N LEU A 22 -20.18 -18.93 23.93
CA LEU A 22 -20.06 -20.19 23.20
C LEU A 22 -21.35 -20.59 22.47
N LEU A 23 -22.46 -19.90 22.72
CA LEU A 23 -23.76 -20.22 22.14
C LEU A 23 -23.75 -20.14 20.61
N LEU A 24 -23.13 -19.10 20.04
CA LEU A 24 -23.09 -18.92 18.58
C LEU A 24 -22.32 -20.05 17.86
N PRO A 25 -21.06 -20.38 18.23
CA PRO A 25 -20.33 -21.46 17.56
C PRO A 25 -20.99 -22.83 17.75
N LEU A 26 -21.71 -23.08 18.85
CA LEU A 26 -22.46 -24.31 19.04
C LEU A 26 -23.72 -24.39 18.15
N LEU A 27 -24.42 -23.27 17.95
CA LEU A 27 -25.62 -23.25 17.10
C LEU A 27 -25.31 -23.30 15.61
N THR A 28 -24.19 -22.71 15.18
CA THR A 28 -23.82 -22.63 13.75
C THR A 28 -22.91 -23.75 13.29
N GLN A 29 -22.62 -24.74 14.14
CA GLN A 29 -21.81 -25.88 13.76
C GLN A 29 -22.61 -26.81 12.85
N THR A 30 -22.12 -26.99 11.64
CA THR A 30 -22.70 -27.87 10.63
C THR A 30 -21.66 -28.87 10.13
N ASP A 31 -22.13 -29.93 9.47
CA ASP A 31 -21.32 -30.92 8.77
C ASP A 31 -20.72 -30.35 7.47
N THR A 32 -21.37 -29.36 6.86
CA THR A 32 -20.87 -28.65 5.70
C THR A 32 -19.58 -27.89 6.02
N LEU A 33 -18.64 -27.89 5.07
CA LEU A 33 -17.38 -27.16 5.19
C LEU A 33 -17.59 -25.63 5.31
N PRO A 34 -16.62 -24.90 5.88
CA PRO A 34 -16.74 -23.46 6.07
C PRO A 34 -16.85 -22.71 4.74
N TYR A 35 -17.34 -21.48 4.83
CA TYR A 35 -17.58 -20.56 3.71
C TYR A 35 -16.43 -20.50 2.69
N GLU A 36 -15.18 -20.49 3.17
CA GLU A 36 -13.96 -20.41 2.35
C GLU A 36 -13.80 -21.58 1.37
N HIS A 37 -14.31 -22.77 1.74
CA HIS A 37 -14.21 -23.96 0.90
C HIS A 37 -15.15 -23.90 -0.31
N PHE A 38 -16.33 -23.29 -0.14
CA PHE A 38 -17.37 -23.28 -1.16
C PHE A 38 -17.19 -22.18 -2.20
N HIS A 39 -16.21 -21.29 -2.04
CA HIS A 39 -15.92 -20.18 -2.97
C HIS A 39 -17.17 -19.40 -3.40
N ILE A 40 -18.07 -19.13 -2.44
CA ILE A 40 -19.40 -18.54 -2.69
C ILE A 40 -19.26 -17.10 -3.22
N ASP A 41 -18.25 -16.36 -2.76
CA ASP A 41 -17.95 -15.03 -3.30
C ASP A 41 -17.10 -15.18 -4.59
N PRO A 42 -17.63 -14.78 -5.76
CA PRO A 42 -16.83 -14.77 -6.98
C PRO A 42 -15.80 -13.64 -7.00
N ARG A 43 -15.87 -12.68 -6.06
CA ARG A 43 -15.00 -11.51 -6.04
C ARG A 43 -13.77 -11.76 -5.18
N GLY A 44 -12.60 -11.50 -5.77
CA GLY A 44 -11.35 -11.33 -5.03
C GLY A 44 -11.23 -9.93 -4.40
N PRO A 45 -9.99 -9.49 -4.08
CA PRO A 45 -9.75 -8.12 -3.62
C PRO A 45 -10.38 -7.08 -4.56
N ILE A 46 -10.97 -6.02 -3.99
CA ILE A 46 -11.71 -4.98 -4.74
C ILE A 46 -10.84 -4.33 -5.83
N ASN A 47 -9.54 -4.22 -5.58
CA ASN A 47 -8.57 -3.60 -6.49
C ASN A 47 -7.98 -4.57 -7.52
N GLY A 48 -8.56 -5.76 -7.70
CA GLY A 48 -8.07 -6.76 -8.63
C GLY A 48 -6.77 -7.40 -8.13
N LEU A 49 -5.70 -7.33 -8.93
CA LEU A 49 -4.41 -7.93 -8.61
C LEU A 49 -3.57 -6.96 -7.76
N VAL A 50 -3.32 -7.37 -6.52
CA VAL A 50 -2.59 -6.61 -5.50
C VAL A 50 -1.39 -7.44 -5.02
N PRO A 51 -0.15 -7.00 -5.30
CA PRO A 51 1.05 -7.61 -4.75
C PRO A 51 1.00 -7.68 -3.22
N GLY A 52 1.28 -8.85 -2.66
CA GLY A 52 1.25 -9.11 -1.22
C GLY A 52 -0.11 -9.54 -0.65
N ILE A 53 -1.19 -9.52 -1.44
CA ILE A 53 -2.50 -10.08 -1.05
C ILE A 53 -2.83 -11.32 -1.88
N ASN A 54 -2.96 -11.17 -3.20
CA ASN A 54 -3.30 -12.26 -4.12
C ASN A 54 -2.20 -12.57 -5.15
N ALA A 55 -1.23 -11.68 -5.34
CA ALA A 55 -0.05 -11.89 -6.15
C ALA A 55 1.22 -11.87 -5.27
N PRO A 56 2.32 -12.52 -5.70
CA PRO A 56 3.58 -12.44 -4.98
C PRO A 56 4.06 -10.98 -4.91
N PHE A 57 4.70 -10.62 -3.80
CA PHE A 57 5.38 -9.35 -3.65
C PHE A 57 6.85 -9.51 -4.03
N LEU A 58 7.30 -8.78 -5.05
CA LEU A 58 8.67 -8.76 -5.54
C LEU A 58 9.35 -7.42 -5.21
N GLY A 59 10.69 -7.41 -5.15
CA GLY A 59 11.45 -6.21 -4.83
C GLY A 59 11.38 -5.81 -3.35
N GLU A 60 11.44 -4.51 -3.07
CA GLU A 60 11.63 -3.96 -1.73
C GLU A 60 10.36 -3.37 -1.09
N MET A 61 10.27 -3.45 0.23
CA MET A 61 9.14 -2.89 1.00
C MET A 61 9.40 -1.44 1.41
N ASP A 62 8.47 -0.54 1.06
CA ASP A 62 8.45 0.83 1.58
C ASP A 62 7.48 0.96 2.76
N HIS A 63 8.00 0.80 3.98
CA HIS A 63 7.21 0.95 5.21
C HIS A 63 6.85 2.40 5.55
N LYS A 64 7.51 3.39 4.94
CA LYS A 64 7.40 4.82 5.33
C LYS A 64 6.63 5.67 4.32
N MET A 65 6.11 5.05 3.25
CA MET A 65 5.42 5.72 2.14
C MET A 65 6.30 6.76 1.42
N MET A 66 7.62 6.62 1.51
CA MET A 66 8.58 7.54 0.90
C MET A 66 8.51 7.53 -0.63
N GLN A 67 8.29 6.37 -1.22
CA GLN A 67 8.13 6.20 -2.66
C GLN A 67 6.68 6.46 -3.09
N ALA A 68 5.72 6.01 -2.27
CA ALA A 68 4.28 6.11 -2.57
C ALA A 68 3.78 7.56 -2.71
N MET A 69 4.39 8.51 -2.00
CA MET A 69 4.02 9.94 -2.06
C MET A 69 5.05 10.80 -2.81
N SER A 70 5.69 10.24 -3.82
CA SER A 70 6.64 10.97 -4.68
C SER A 70 5.92 11.79 -5.76
N LYS A 71 6.57 12.86 -6.23
CA LYS A 71 6.05 13.73 -7.30
C LYS A 71 6.66 13.32 -8.65
N PRO A 72 5.89 13.22 -9.74
CA PRO A 72 6.44 12.98 -11.07
C PRO A 72 7.32 14.15 -11.52
N LEU A 73 8.48 13.82 -12.09
CA LEU A 73 9.42 14.78 -12.68
C LEU A 73 9.23 14.91 -14.20
N ASN A 74 8.69 13.87 -14.85
CA ASN A 74 8.44 13.85 -16.28
C ASN A 74 6.95 13.60 -16.62
N PRO A 75 6.49 13.99 -17.83
CA PRO A 75 5.10 13.80 -18.25
C PRO A 75 4.67 12.33 -18.37
N SER A 76 5.62 11.43 -18.61
CA SER A 76 5.40 9.99 -18.69
C SER A 76 5.31 9.30 -17.33
N HIS A 77 5.57 10.02 -16.23
CA HIS A 77 5.55 9.52 -14.85
C HIS A 77 6.50 8.33 -14.60
N THR A 78 7.51 8.16 -15.45
CA THR A 78 8.55 7.13 -15.32
C THR A 78 9.72 7.58 -14.45
N LEU A 79 9.82 8.89 -14.17
CA LEU A 79 10.70 9.47 -13.15
C LEU A 79 9.86 10.17 -12.09
N THR A 80 10.09 9.82 -10.83
CA THR A 80 9.48 10.52 -9.70
C THR A 80 10.53 10.96 -8.69
N ALA A 81 10.20 11.88 -7.79
CA ALA A 81 11.12 12.32 -6.77
C ALA A 81 10.44 12.62 -5.44
N ASN A 82 11.20 12.43 -4.37
CA ASN A 82 10.86 12.87 -3.03
C ASN A 82 12.03 13.68 -2.47
N ASN A 83 11.78 14.95 -2.17
CA ASN A 83 12.82 15.90 -1.82
C ASN A 83 12.70 16.32 -0.36
N GLY A 84 13.73 15.99 0.41
CA GLY A 84 13.94 16.59 1.72
C GLY A 84 14.52 17.99 1.60
N ARG A 85 14.83 18.59 2.76
CA ARG A 85 15.47 19.92 2.82
C ARG A 85 16.86 19.92 2.18
N PHE A 86 17.66 18.87 2.44
CA PHE A 86 19.04 18.75 1.98
C PHE A 86 19.33 17.47 1.19
N SER A 87 18.34 16.58 1.07
CA SER A 87 18.43 15.34 0.30
C SER A 87 17.45 15.36 -0.86
N LYS A 88 17.87 14.79 -1.98
CA LYS A 88 17.04 14.60 -3.17
C LYS A 88 16.96 13.11 -3.44
N LEU A 89 15.77 12.53 -3.46
CA LEU A 89 15.58 11.15 -3.90
C LEU A 89 14.89 11.17 -5.26
N ILE A 90 15.50 10.52 -6.24
CA ILE A 90 14.93 10.29 -7.57
C ILE A 90 14.66 8.80 -7.69
N TYR A 91 13.47 8.47 -8.16
CA TYR A 91 13.02 7.12 -8.37
C TYR A 91 12.80 6.82 -9.85
N LEU A 92 13.28 5.65 -10.30
CA LEU A 92 12.93 5.05 -11.58
C LEU A 92 11.64 4.25 -11.44
N ASN A 93 10.58 4.64 -12.15
CA ASN A 93 9.26 4.05 -12.07
C ASN A 93 8.88 3.40 -13.41
N GLU A 94 9.55 2.32 -13.79
CA GLU A 94 9.22 1.53 -14.98
C GLU A 94 8.99 0.04 -14.62
N PRO A 95 7.93 -0.28 -13.86
CA PRO A 95 7.68 -1.65 -13.38
C PRO A 95 7.29 -2.63 -14.49
N THR A 96 6.80 -2.18 -15.65
CA THR A 96 6.35 -3.09 -16.72
C THR A 96 7.50 -3.67 -17.54
N ARG A 97 8.67 -3.03 -17.53
CA ARG A 97 9.86 -3.42 -18.31
C ARG A 97 11.05 -3.80 -17.45
N ASN A 98 10.82 -4.20 -16.19
CA ASN A 98 11.88 -4.53 -15.24
C ASN A 98 12.92 -3.41 -15.11
N GLN A 99 12.46 -2.15 -15.07
CA GLN A 99 13.31 -0.95 -14.96
C GLN A 99 14.26 -0.72 -16.14
N ALA A 100 13.98 -1.29 -17.32
CA ALA A 100 14.77 -1.04 -18.52
C ALA A 100 14.63 0.41 -19.02
N LEU A 101 15.75 1.11 -19.12
CA LEU A 101 15.79 2.49 -19.59
C LEU A 101 15.61 2.56 -21.11
N SER A 102 14.55 3.24 -21.56
CA SER A 102 14.45 3.67 -22.96
C SER A 102 15.44 4.80 -23.25
N GLY A 103 15.79 5.04 -24.52
CA GLY A 103 16.67 6.15 -24.89
C GLY A 103 16.17 7.52 -24.40
N ASN A 104 14.86 7.77 -24.52
CA ASN A 104 14.23 9.00 -24.03
C ASN A 104 14.29 9.09 -22.49
N LEU A 105 13.98 7.99 -21.79
CA LEU A 105 14.03 7.94 -20.33
C LEU A 105 15.47 8.16 -19.82
N ALA A 106 16.46 7.58 -20.48
CA ALA A 106 17.86 7.78 -20.12
C ALA A 106 18.29 9.24 -20.30
N GLN A 107 17.84 9.90 -21.37
CA GLN A 107 18.11 11.33 -21.59
C GLN A 107 17.43 12.20 -20.54
N GLU A 108 16.15 11.95 -20.22
CA GLU A 108 15.42 12.66 -19.17
C GLU A 108 16.06 12.45 -17.79
N LEU A 109 16.47 11.21 -17.49
CA LEU A 109 17.15 10.87 -16.25
C LEU A 109 18.47 11.64 -16.10
N ASN A 110 19.25 11.76 -17.18
CA ASN A 110 20.50 12.52 -17.15
C ASN A 110 20.26 13.99 -16.79
N VAL A 111 19.23 14.61 -17.36
CA VAL A 111 18.86 16.01 -17.07
C VAL A 111 18.40 16.16 -15.62
N GLU A 112 17.53 15.29 -15.13
CA GLU A 112 17.01 15.38 -13.75
C GLU A 112 18.07 15.04 -12.70
N LEU A 113 18.99 14.12 -12.99
CA LEU A 113 20.14 13.85 -12.12
C LEU A 113 21.05 15.07 -12.03
N ASP A 114 21.45 15.65 -13.16
CA ASP A 114 22.34 16.81 -13.18
C ASP A 114 21.72 18.03 -12.47
N LYS A 115 20.41 18.24 -12.67
CA LYS A 115 19.66 19.28 -11.97
C LYS A 115 19.58 19.05 -10.47
N ALA A 116 19.43 17.80 -10.02
CA ALA A 116 19.34 17.48 -8.59
C ALA A 116 20.71 17.49 -7.90
N THR A 117 21.78 17.07 -8.57
CA THR A 117 23.15 17.11 -8.05
C THR A 117 23.69 18.54 -7.98
N ASN A 118 23.44 19.36 -9.00
CA ASN A 118 23.86 20.77 -9.01
C ASN A 118 22.92 21.71 -8.23
N ALA A 119 21.90 21.18 -7.55
CA ALA A 119 20.99 21.99 -6.74
C ALA A 119 21.70 22.54 -5.48
N VAL A 120 21.54 23.84 -5.24
CA VAL A 120 22.23 24.61 -4.16
C VAL A 120 22.19 23.95 -2.78
N TYR A 121 21.04 23.39 -2.40
CA TYR A 121 20.84 22.79 -1.09
C TYR A 121 21.06 21.27 -1.05
N SER A 122 21.37 20.64 -2.19
CA SER A 122 21.59 19.19 -2.22
C SER A 122 22.92 18.86 -1.58
N LYS A 123 22.86 18.14 -0.46
CA LYS A 123 24.03 17.51 0.17
C LYS A 123 24.17 16.05 -0.27
N LEU A 124 23.06 15.42 -0.61
CA LEU A 124 22.99 14.03 -1.04
C LEU A 124 21.87 13.86 -2.05
N THR A 125 22.22 13.38 -3.24
CA THR A 125 21.26 12.91 -4.24
C THR A 125 21.29 11.39 -4.26
N VAL A 126 20.14 10.77 -4.05
CA VAL A 126 19.96 9.32 -4.06
C VAL A 126 19.12 8.96 -5.27
N LEU A 127 19.58 8.00 -6.07
CA LEU A 127 18.84 7.40 -7.17
C LEU A 127 18.49 5.96 -6.77
N THR A 128 17.21 5.61 -6.79
CA THR A 128 16.75 4.23 -6.51
C THR A 128 15.67 3.80 -7.49
N ALA A 129 15.35 2.51 -7.53
CA ALA A 129 14.15 2.06 -8.22
C ALA A 129 12.91 2.32 -7.36
N ALA A 130 11.82 2.79 -7.99
CA ALA A 130 10.48 2.71 -7.44
C ALA A 130 9.86 1.38 -7.86
N GLN A 131 9.73 0.47 -6.90
CA GLN A 131 9.12 -0.85 -7.09
C GLN A 131 7.85 -0.93 -6.24
N SER A 132 6.73 -1.33 -6.85
CA SER A 132 5.43 -1.43 -6.20
C SER A 132 5.07 -2.86 -5.75
N GLY A 133 6.06 -3.75 -5.67
CA GLY A 133 5.81 -5.18 -5.47
C GLY A 133 5.73 -5.99 -6.76
N LEU A 134 5.85 -5.35 -7.94
CA LEU A 134 5.69 -5.98 -9.26
C LEU A 134 7.01 -6.50 -9.87
N THR A 135 8.14 -5.92 -9.49
CA THR A 135 9.49 -6.20 -10.01
C THR A 135 10.52 -6.11 -8.91
#